data_AF-A0A8C6Z5U4-F1
#
_entry.id   AF-A0A8C6Z5U4-F1
#
_cell.length_a   1.000
_cell.length_b   1.000
_cell.length_c   1.000
_cell.angle_alpha   90.00
_cell.angle_beta   90.00
_cell.angle_gamma   90.00
#
_symmetry.space_group_name_H-M   'P 1'
#
loop_
_entity.id
_entity.type
_entity.pdbx_description
1 polymer ?
#
loop_
_entity_poly.entity_id
_entity_poly.type
_entity_poly.pdbx_seq_one_letter_code
_entity_poly.pdbx_strand_id
1 'polypeptide(L)'
;MEEAQAHPSRCPDNSAFKQQKLPAWKPQLSIATVLSSFFVIGAVCLAAGICLILSTNSVREIEINYSDKCSNCSKLRENSSNWNQECNCSAGFVLKEDMLVSGRENPAQIA
;
A
#
# COMPACT_ATOMS: atom_id res chain seq x y z
N MET A 1 48.31 -50.21 17.13
CA MET A 1 47.32 -49.75 18.13
C MET A 1 48.10 -49.38 19.35
N GLU A 2 48.25 -48.08 19.62
CA GLU A 2 48.72 -47.60 20.92
C GLU A 2 47.60 -46.70 21.44
N GLU A 3 46.72 -47.27 22.26
CA GLU A 3 45.74 -46.52 23.02
C GLU A 3 46.48 -45.73 24.09
N ALA A 4 46.81 -44.48 23.78
CA ALA A 4 47.15 -43.50 24.80
C ALA A 4 45.85 -43.16 25.55
N GLN A 5 45.71 -43.67 26.78
CA GLN A 5 44.68 -43.25 27.72
C GLN A 5 44.72 -41.73 27.90
N ALA A 6 43.83 -41.02 27.21
CA ALA A 6 43.59 -39.61 27.46
C ALA A 6 42.81 -39.48 28.79
N HIS A 7 43.53 -39.13 29.86
CA HIS A 7 42.90 -38.54 31.03
C HIS A 7 41.96 -37.41 30.56
N PRO A 8 40.73 -37.29 31.09
CA PRO A 8 39.88 -36.15 30.75
C PRO A 8 40.59 -34.89 31.23
N SER A 9 41.29 -34.23 30.32
CA SER A 9 41.91 -32.96 30.59
C SER A 9 40.78 -32.00 30.92
N ARG A 10 40.87 -31.29 32.05
CA ARG A 10 39.90 -30.24 32.42
C ARG A 10 39.97 -29.01 31.49
N CYS A 11 40.68 -29.15 30.37
CA CYS A 11 40.81 -28.13 29.34
C CYS A 11 39.48 -28.02 28.58
N PRO A 12 38.93 -26.81 28.47
CA PRO A 12 37.71 -26.58 27.71
C PRO A 12 37.94 -26.82 26.22
N ASP A 13 36.90 -27.33 25.56
CA ASP A 13 36.86 -27.56 24.11
C ASP A 13 37.10 -26.24 23.35
N ASN A 14 37.96 -26.29 22.33
CA ASN A 14 38.39 -25.13 21.57
C ASN A 14 37.52 -24.81 20.34
N SER A 15 36.37 -25.47 20.19
CA SER A 15 35.41 -25.19 19.12
C SER A 15 34.85 -23.76 19.15
N ALA A 16 34.80 -23.10 17.99
CA ALA A 16 34.35 -21.71 17.83
C ALA A 16 32.91 -21.45 18.34
N PHE A 17 32.03 -22.46 18.28
CA PHE A 17 30.67 -22.38 18.82
C PHE A 17 30.66 -22.35 20.35
N LYS A 18 31.40 -23.27 20.99
CA LYS A 18 31.48 -23.35 22.46
C LYS A 18 32.22 -22.16 23.06
N GLN A 19 33.19 -21.59 22.33
CA GLN A 19 33.89 -20.37 22.69
C GLN A 19 33.14 -19.08 22.31
N GLN A 20 31.95 -19.17 21.70
CA GLN A 20 31.15 -18.02 21.26
C GLN A 20 31.89 -17.05 20.31
N LYS A 21 32.83 -17.58 19.50
CA LYS A 21 33.63 -16.84 18.51
C LYS A 21 33.04 -16.95 17.10
N LEU A 22 31.74 -17.23 17.00
CA LEU A 22 31.06 -17.24 15.70
C LEU A 22 31.11 -15.82 15.12
N PRO A 23 31.40 -15.67 13.81
CA PRO A 23 31.33 -14.38 13.16
C PRO A 23 29.88 -13.88 13.23
N ALA A 24 29.68 -12.78 13.93
CA ALA A 24 28.40 -12.09 13.99
C ALA A 24 28.55 -10.73 13.32
N TRP A 25 27.57 -10.35 12.53
CA TRP A 25 27.45 -8.96 12.10
C TRP A 25 27.00 -8.13 13.30
N LYS A 26 27.81 -7.14 13.69
CA LYS A 26 27.50 -6.20 14.78
C LYS A 26 27.09 -4.87 14.17
N PRO A 27 25.79 -4.63 13.91
CA PRO A 27 25.35 -3.34 13.41
C PRO A 27 25.62 -2.29 14.49
N GLN A 28 26.43 -1.29 14.16
CA GLN A 28 26.67 -0.13 15.00
C GLN A 28 25.72 0.97 14.55
N LEU A 29 24.70 1.29 15.38
CA LEU A 29 23.81 2.41 15.12
C LEU A 29 24.53 3.73 15.48
N SER A 30 25.21 4.31 14.49
CA SER A 30 25.76 5.66 14.58
C SER A 30 24.75 6.69 14.08
N ILE A 31 24.78 7.89 14.65
CA ILE A 31 23.94 9.03 14.27
C ILE A 31 24.00 9.29 12.76
N ALA A 32 25.19 9.20 12.17
CA ALA A 32 25.39 9.39 10.73
C ALA A 32 24.63 8.34 9.89
N THR A 33 24.68 7.06 10.29
CA THR A 33 23.99 5.97 9.61
C THR A 33 22.47 6.12 9.73
N VAL A 34 21.98 6.50 10.91
CA VAL A 34 20.56 6.70 11.17
C VAL A 34 20.03 7.89 10.38
N LEU A 35 20.70 9.04 10.41
CA LEU A 35 20.32 10.23 9.63
C LEU A 35 20.30 9.96 8.12
N SER A 36 21.31 9.25 7.61
CA SER A 36 21.37 8.88 6.19
C SER A 36 20.18 8.00 5.80
N SER A 37 19.84 7.00 6.63
CA SER A 37 18.68 6.13 6.37
C SER A 37 17.36 6.90 6.33
N PHE A 38 17.14 7.84 7.28
CA PHE A 38 15.95 8.68 7.30
C PHE A 38 15.88 9.60 6.07
N PHE A 39 17.01 10.14 5.61
CA PHE A 39 17.02 10.98 4.41
C PHE A 39 16.64 10.18 3.16
N VAL A 40 17.18 8.96 3.00
CA VAL A 40 16.86 8.09 1.87
C VAL A 40 15.38 7.68 1.88
N ILE A 41 14.89 7.21 3.03
CA ILE A 41 13.47 6.81 3.17
C ILE A 41 12.57 8.03 2.95
N GLY A 42 12.92 9.17 3.52
CA GLY A 42 12.20 10.43 3.34
C GLY A 42 12.11 10.84 1.88
N ALA A 43 13.22 10.79 1.14
CA ALA A 43 13.24 11.11 -0.28
C ALA A 43 12.34 10.17 -1.10
N VAL A 44 12.37 8.86 -0.80
CA VAL A 44 11.50 7.87 -1.45
C VAL A 44 10.03 8.13 -1.12
N CYS A 45 9.70 8.39 0.14
CA CYS A 45 8.34 8.71 0.57
C CYS A 45 7.83 10.02 -0.07
N LEU A 46 8.67 11.03 -0.18
CA LEU A 46 8.34 12.29 -0.85
C LEU A 46 8.06 12.05 -2.34
N ALA A 47 8.92 11.32 -3.03
CA ALA A 47 8.71 10.98 -4.44
C ALA A 47 7.41 10.18 -4.63
N ALA A 48 7.18 9.15 -3.81
CA ALA A 48 5.95 8.37 -3.84
C ALA A 48 4.71 9.23 -3.55
N GLY A 49 4.78 10.12 -2.56
CA GLY A 49 3.69 11.04 -2.21
C GLY A 49 3.32 11.96 -3.37
N ILE A 50 4.31 12.55 -4.05
CA ILE A 50 4.08 13.40 -5.24
C ILE A 50 3.43 12.58 -6.36
N CYS A 51 3.96 11.38 -6.66
CA CYS A 51 3.40 10.49 -7.68
C CYS A 51 1.94 10.12 -7.38
N LEU A 52 1.61 9.81 -6.11
CA LEU A 52 0.25 9.50 -5.67
C LEU A 52 -0.68 10.70 -5.82
N ILE A 53 -0.24 11.90 -5.43
CA ILE A 53 -1.03 13.13 -5.57
C ILE A 53 -1.35 13.40 -7.04
N LEU A 54 -0.37 13.28 -7.94
CA LEU A 54 -0.59 13.47 -9.37
C LEU A 54 -1.56 12.42 -9.93
N SER A 55 -1.41 11.17 -9.51
CA SER A 55 -2.26 10.07 -9.95
C SER A 55 -3.71 10.30 -9.52
N THR A 56 -3.95 10.67 -8.26
CA THR A 56 -5.30 10.96 -7.74
C THR A 56 -5.92 12.18 -8.42
N ASN A 57 -5.16 13.24 -8.68
CA ASN A 57 -5.67 14.43 -9.38
C ASN A 57 -6.02 14.17 -10.85
N SER A 58 -5.43 13.15 -11.47
CA SER A 58 -5.78 12.74 -12.83
C SER A 58 -7.10 11.97 -12.90
N VAL A 59 -7.61 11.46 -11.77
CA VAL A 59 -8.90 10.77 -11.73
C VAL A 59 -10.02 11.81 -11.80
N ARG A 60 -10.97 11.59 -12.72
CA ARG A 60 -12.19 12.40 -12.81
C ARG A 60 -13.30 11.70 -12.06
N GLU A 61 -13.91 12.39 -11.10
CA GLU A 61 -15.02 11.89 -10.30
C GLU A 61 -16.25 12.80 -10.48
N ILE A 62 -17.42 12.18 -10.60
CA ILE A 62 -18.71 12.87 -10.68
C ILE A 62 -19.63 12.25 -9.65
N GLU A 63 -19.99 13.02 -8.64
CA GLU A 63 -20.95 12.63 -7.61
C GLU A 63 -22.34 13.17 -7.95
N ILE A 64 -23.35 12.29 -7.97
CA ILE A 64 -24.74 12.66 -8.28
C ILE A 64 -25.64 12.24 -7.12
N ASN A 65 -26.06 13.22 -6.32
CA ASN A 65 -27.05 12.99 -5.27
C ASN A 65 -28.47 13.05 -5.86
N TYR A 66 -29.13 11.90 -5.96
CA TYR A 66 -30.50 11.77 -6.45
C TYR A 66 -31.56 11.67 -5.34
N SER A 67 -31.17 11.77 -4.07
CA SER A 67 -32.10 11.62 -2.93
C SER A 67 -33.22 12.65 -2.97
N ASP A 68 -32.90 13.92 -3.26
CA ASP A 68 -33.91 14.99 -3.31
C ASP A 68 -34.84 14.84 -4.52
N LYS A 69 -34.28 14.51 -5.69
CA LYS A 69 -35.04 14.28 -6.92
C LYS A 69 -35.98 13.07 -6.81
N CYS A 70 -35.53 12.01 -6.13
CA CYS A 70 -36.30 10.78 -5.93
C CYS A 70 -36.98 10.71 -4.56
N SER A 71 -37.11 11.85 -3.87
CA SER A 71 -37.68 11.93 -2.52
C SER A 71 -39.11 11.39 -2.44
N ASN A 72 -39.90 11.53 -3.51
CA ASN A 72 -41.25 10.96 -3.58
C ASN A 72 -41.23 9.42 -3.51
N CYS A 73 -40.27 8.76 -4.17
CA CYS A 73 -40.11 7.31 -4.07
C CYS A 73 -39.66 6.86 -2.68
N SER A 74 -38.78 7.65 -2.05
CA SER A 74 -38.37 7.41 -0.66
C SER A 74 -39.57 7.49 0.29
N LYS A 75 -40.37 8.55 0.19
CA LYS A 75 -41.59 8.74 0.99
C LYS A 75 -42.65 7.68 0.72
N LEU A 76 -42.79 7.24 -0.53
CA LEU A 76 -43.71 6.15 -0.89
C LEU A 76 -43.37 4.87 -0.12
N ARG A 77 -42.07 4.60 0.07
CA ARG A 77 -41.54 3.39 0.71
C ARG A 77 -41.55 3.45 2.24
N GLU A 78 -41.72 4.63 2.85
CA GLU A 78 -41.93 4.75 4.31
C GLU A 78 -43.19 4.00 4.77
N ASN A 79 -44.19 3.89 3.90
CA ASN A 79 -45.40 3.13 4.16
C ASN A 79 -45.34 1.74 3.49
N SER A 80 -45.22 0.70 4.31
CA SER A 80 -45.14 -0.71 3.88
C SER A 80 -46.32 -1.15 2.99
N SER A 81 -47.50 -0.54 3.12
CA SER A 81 -48.67 -0.87 2.29
C SER A 81 -48.48 -0.54 0.81
N ASN A 82 -47.58 0.39 0.46
CA ASN A 82 -47.29 0.75 -0.93
C ASN A 82 -46.26 -0.18 -1.61
N TRP A 83 -46.00 -1.37 -1.05
CA TRP A 83 -44.99 -2.30 -1.57
C TRP A 83 -45.18 -2.67 -3.06
N ASN A 84 -46.43 -2.73 -3.51
CA ASN A 84 -46.83 -3.03 -4.89
C ASN A 84 -46.74 -1.85 -5.86
N GLN A 85 -46.51 -0.63 -5.36
CA GLN A 85 -46.47 0.55 -6.22
C GLN A 85 -45.07 0.71 -6.80
N GLU A 86 -45.01 0.72 -8.13
CA GLU A 86 -43.78 0.99 -8.86
C GLU A 86 -43.46 2.48 -8.80
N CYS A 87 -42.19 2.81 -8.56
CA CYS A 87 -41.72 4.19 -8.52
C CYS A 87 -40.52 4.35 -9.43
N ASN A 88 -40.72 5.07 -10.52
CA ASN A 88 -39.66 5.34 -11.49
C ASN A 88 -39.09 6.74 -11.24
N CYS A 89 -37.79 6.81 -11.00
CA CYS A 89 -37.08 8.08 -10.85
C CYS A 89 -35.84 8.07 -11.73
N SER A 90 -35.62 9.16 -12.46
CA SER A 90 -34.47 9.30 -13.36
C SER A 90 -33.66 10.53 -12.98
N ALA A 91 -32.35 10.34 -12.81
CA ALA A 91 -31.40 11.41 -12.60
C ALA A 91 -30.48 11.52 -13.84
N GLY A 92 -30.80 12.47 -14.72
CA GLY A 92 -29.94 12.79 -15.85
C GLY A 92 -28.68 13.52 -15.41
N PHE A 93 -27.55 13.19 -16.03
CA PHE A 93 -26.27 13.86 -15.83
C PHE A 93 -25.55 14.05 -17.17
N VAL A 94 -24.63 15.00 -17.20
CA VAL A 94 -23.83 15.33 -18.38
C VAL A 94 -22.35 15.20 -18.01
N LEU A 95 -21.62 14.43 -18.81
CA LEU A 95 -20.17 14.32 -18.70
C LEU A 95 -19.54 15.52 -19.42
N LYS A 96 -18.77 16.33 -18.69
CA LYS A 96 -18.01 17.45 -19.29
C LYS A 96 -16.79 16.98 -20.08
N GLU A 97 -16.24 15.83 -19.69
CA GLU A 97 -15.04 15.23 -20.25
C GLU A 97 -15.25 13.71 -20.38
N ASP A 98 -14.57 13.09 -21.34
CA ASP A 98 -14.61 11.64 -21.55
C ASP A 98 -13.90 10.90 -20.41
N MET A 99 -14.41 9.73 -20.03
CA MET A 99 -13.82 8.87 -18.98
C MET A 99 -12.58 8.11 -19.46
N LEU A 100 -12.03 8.45 -20.63
CA LEU A 100 -10.85 7.79 -21.17
C LEU A 100 -9.62 8.17 -20.34
N VAL A 101 -8.91 7.15 -19.89
CA VAL A 101 -7.66 7.27 -19.09
C VAL A 101 -6.69 8.19 -19.83
N SER A 102 -6.35 9.34 -19.23
CA SER A 102 -5.39 10.33 -19.75
C SER A 102 -3.93 9.83 -19.80
N GLY A 103 -3.70 8.50 -19.77
CA GLY A 103 -2.41 7.87 -19.50
C GLY A 103 -2.11 6.62 -20.32
N ARG A 104 -2.77 6.39 -21.47
CA ARG A 104 -2.20 5.55 -22.51
C ARG A 104 -1.63 6.47 -23.58
N GLU A 105 -0.32 6.65 -23.56
CA GLU A 105 0.41 7.19 -24.70
C GLU A 105 -0.10 6.49 -25.97
N ASN A 106 -0.54 7.29 -26.93
CA ASN A 106 -1.14 6.81 -28.16
C ASN A 106 -0.04 6.09 -28.96
N PRO A 107 -0.13 4.77 -29.27
CA PRO A 107 0.89 4.08 -30.06
C PRO A 107 0.94 4.53 -31.53
N ALA A 108 0.18 5.57 -31.91
CA ALA A 108 0.10 6.10 -33.26
C ALA A 108 1.18 7.14 -33.63
N GLN A 109 2.35 7.13 -32.99
CA GLN A 109 3.49 8.02 -33.36
C GLN A 109 4.80 7.27 -33.67
N ILE A 110 4.73 5.97 -33.97
CA ILE A 110 5.84 5.23 -34.59
C ILE A 110 5.33 4.57 -35.87
N ALA A 111 5.15 5.37 -36.92
CA ALA A 111 5.05 4.94 -38.30
C ALA A 111 5.61 6.06 -39.21
#